data_AF-A0A1Q3V3H6-F1
#
_entry.id   AF-A0A1Q3V3H6-F1
#
_cell.length_a   1.000
_cell.length_b   1.000
_cell.length_c   1.000
_cell.angle_alpha   90.00
_cell.angle_beta   90.00
_cell.angle_gamma   90.00
#
_symmetry.space_group_name_H-M   'P 1'
#
loop_
_entity.id
_entity.type
_entity.pdbx_description
1 polymer ?
#
loop_
_entity_poly.entity_id
_entity_poly.type
_entity_poly.pdbx_seq_one_letter_code
_entity_poly.pdbx_strand_id
1 'polypeptide(L)'
;MPTPRELEAKFWKALRSDMTLMLGLDGVEDGHVRPMTAQVEEERAPIWFFSAKDNALVEKLGQGHRAIATFTAKDHDLFASLRGNLRMDNDRAVIDRLWNSHVAAWYEKGKDDPNLALLRLDAESVEIWENASSLIAGIKSLLGSDPKKDAADKVAQVSLR
;
A
#
# COMPACT_ATOMS: atom_id res chain seq x y z
N MET A 1 16.01 -13.13 -13.45
CA MET A 1 14.92 -13.01 -12.46
C MET A 1 15.20 -11.75 -11.66
N PRO A 2 14.17 -10.97 -11.28
CA PRO A 2 14.37 -9.83 -10.41
C PRO A 2 14.80 -10.31 -9.02
N THR A 3 15.75 -9.62 -8.42
CA THR A 3 16.13 -9.82 -7.01
C THR A 3 15.05 -9.24 -6.08
N PRO A 4 14.98 -9.66 -4.80
CA PRO A 4 14.05 -9.08 -3.83
C PRO A 4 14.14 -7.54 -3.74
N ARG A 5 15.36 -6.98 -3.84
CA ARG A 5 15.59 -5.54 -3.83
C ARG A 5 15.04 -4.83 -5.07
N GLU A 6 15.11 -5.48 -6.24
CA GLU A 6 14.52 -4.95 -7.47
C GLU A 6 12.99 -4.98 -7.40
N LEU A 7 12.40 -6.03 -6.83
CA LEU A 7 10.95 -6.12 -6.61
C LEU A 7 10.47 -5.08 -5.61
N GLU A 8 11.20 -4.86 -4.53
CA GLU A 8 10.90 -3.81 -3.55
C GLU A 8 10.93 -2.41 -4.20
N ALA A 9 11.98 -2.11 -4.97
CA ALA A 9 12.08 -0.83 -5.67
C ALA A 9 10.94 -0.64 -6.69
N LYS A 10 10.56 -1.69 -7.43
CA LYS A 10 9.39 -1.66 -8.32
C LYS A 10 8.10 -1.40 -7.55
N PHE A 11 7.91 -2.05 -6.41
CA PHE A 11 6.74 -1.86 -5.56
C PHE A 11 6.64 -0.40 -5.09
N TRP A 12 7.70 0.18 -4.53
CA TRP A 12 7.65 1.56 -4.04
C TRP A 12 7.39 2.57 -5.16
N LYS A 13 8.01 2.36 -6.32
CA LYS A 13 7.75 3.17 -7.52
C LYS A 13 6.29 3.08 -7.96
N ALA A 14 5.75 1.86 -8.04
CA ALA A 14 4.36 1.63 -8.41
C ALA A 14 3.41 2.28 -7.40
N LEU A 15 3.59 2.02 -6.10
CA LEU A 15 2.78 2.60 -5.03
C LEU A 15 2.80 4.14 -5.05
N ARG A 16 3.96 4.77 -5.28
CA ARG A 16 4.06 6.23 -5.37
C ARG A 16 3.22 6.81 -6.51
N SER A 17 3.09 6.09 -7.63
CA SER A 17 2.34 6.55 -8.80
C SER A 17 0.86 6.17 -8.80
N ASP A 18 0.53 4.98 -8.30
CA ASP A 18 -0.84 4.44 -8.30
C ASP A 18 -1.60 4.72 -7.02
N MET A 19 -0.87 4.92 -5.92
CA MET A 19 -1.30 5.40 -4.61
C MET A 19 -2.33 4.54 -3.87
N THR A 20 -3.16 3.75 -4.55
CA THR A 20 -4.30 3.10 -3.89
C THR A 20 -3.88 1.79 -3.22
N LEU A 21 -4.16 1.66 -1.92
CA LEU A 21 -4.11 0.42 -1.17
C LEU A 21 -5.51 0.04 -0.69
N MET A 22 -5.86 -1.23 -0.78
CA MET A 22 -7.02 -1.78 -0.08
C MET A 22 -6.60 -2.11 1.35
N LEU A 23 -7.10 -1.37 2.33
CA LEU A 23 -6.69 -1.44 3.73
C LEU A 23 -7.77 -2.06 4.60
N GLY A 24 -7.39 -3.04 5.42
CA GLY A 24 -8.27 -3.71 6.38
C GLY A 24 -7.59 -3.89 7.73
N LEU A 25 -8.41 -4.02 8.76
CA LEU A 25 -7.97 -4.30 10.12
C LEU A 25 -8.19 -5.78 10.43
N ASP A 26 -7.18 -6.42 11.01
CA ASP A 26 -7.23 -7.85 11.33
C ASP A 26 -8.35 -8.15 12.35
N GLY A 27 -9.20 -9.15 12.10
CA GLY A 27 -10.31 -9.50 12.99
C GLY A 27 -11.43 -8.46 13.12
N VAL A 28 -11.44 -7.42 12.27
CA VAL A 28 -12.44 -6.34 12.30
C VAL A 28 -13.28 -6.39 11.02
N GLU A 29 -14.60 -6.25 11.16
CA GLU A 29 -15.55 -6.22 10.02
C GLU A 29 -15.40 -7.39 9.05
N ASP A 30 -15.19 -8.60 9.58
CA ASP A 30 -15.02 -9.82 8.77
C ASP A 30 -13.86 -9.70 7.75
N GLY A 31 -12.87 -8.85 8.02
CA GLY A 31 -11.74 -8.57 7.12
C GLY A 31 -12.07 -7.61 5.99
N HIS A 32 -13.15 -6.81 6.09
CA HIS A 32 -13.52 -5.84 5.08
C HIS A 32 -12.39 -4.85 4.81
N VAL A 33 -12.00 -4.74 3.54
CA VAL A 33 -10.97 -3.82 3.06
C VAL A 33 -11.58 -2.62 2.36
N ARG A 34 -10.97 -1.44 2.50
CA ARG A 34 -11.41 -0.20 1.86
C ARG A 34 -10.28 0.41 1.02
N PRO A 35 -10.57 0.97 -0.16
CA PRO A 35 -9.57 1.69 -0.92
C PRO A 35 -9.18 2.97 -0.18
N MET A 36 -7.88 3.14 0.04
CA MET A 36 -7.29 4.30 0.70
C MET A 36 -6.10 4.80 -0.12
N THR A 37 -6.02 6.11 -0.33
CA THR A 37 -4.92 6.74 -1.06
C THR A 37 -3.70 6.86 -0.15
N ALA A 38 -2.71 6.01 -0.40
CA ALA A 38 -1.41 6.01 0.25
C ALA A 38 -0.57 7.22 -0.16
N GLN A 39 0.16 7.76 0.81
CA GLN A 39 1.20 8.74 0.62
C GLN A 39 2.48 8.28 1.29
N VAL A 40 3.59 8.39 0.57
CA VAL A 40 4.92 7.96 1.02
C VAL A 40 5.90 9.10 0.80
N GLU A 41 6.62 9.49 1.85
CA GLU A 41 7.60 10.58 1.79
C GLU A 41 8.90 10.09 1.12
N GLU A 42 9.33 8.91 1.55
CA GLU A 42 10.47 8.19 1.05
C GLU A 42 9.97 6.82 0.55
N GLU A 43 10.68 6.15 -0.35
CA GLU A 43 10.33 4.81 -0.85
C GLU A 43 10.56 3.75 0.24
N ARG A 44 9.90 3.92 1.39
CA ARG A 44 9.95 3.13 2.61
C ARG A 44 8.75 3.44 3.50
N ALA A 45 8.53 2.59 4.51
CA ALA A 45 7.59 2.87 5.59
C ALA A 45 8.04 4.07 6.46
N PRO A 46 7.11 4.77 7.13
CA PRO A 46 5.67 4.52 7.17
C PRO A 46 4.92 4.93 5.90
N ILE A 47 3.74 4.34 5.71
CA ILE A 47 2.78 4.73 4.68
C ILE A 47 1.65 5.51 5.34
N TRP A 48 1.31 6.65 4.76
CA TRP A 48 0.34 7.59 5.32
C TRP A 48 -0.98 7.60 4.56
N PHE A 49 -2.08 7.82 5.26
CA PHE A 49 -3.41 7.97 4.66
C PHE A 49 -4.15 9.11 5.33
N PHE A 50 -4.61 10.08 4.53
CA PHE A 50 -5.60 11.05 5.00
C PHE A 50 -6.97 10.38 5.09
N SER A 51 -7.70 10.67 6.17
CA SER A 51 -9.04 10.14 6.44
C SER A 51 -9.83 11.12 7.32
N ALA A 52 -11.03 10.71 7.71
CA ALA A 52 -11.90 11.45 8.62
C ALA A 52 -12.01 10.71 9.96
N LYS A 53 -12.20 11.44 11.07
CA LYS A 53 -12.33 10.81 12.41
C LYS A 53 -13.58 9.96 12.55
N ASP A 54 -14.64 10.32 11.84
CA ASP A 54 -15.91 9.58 11.73
C ASP A 54 -15.86 8.44 10.69
N ASN A 55 -14.70 8.16 10.09
CA ASN A 55 -14.54 7.00 9.24
C ASN A 55 -14.59 5.72 10.08
N ALA A 56 -15.44 4.76 9.70
CA ALA A 56 -15.64 3.51 10.42
C ALA A 56 -14.35 2.70 10.69
N LEU A 57 -13.35 2.77 9.80
CA LEU A 57 -12.05 2.14 10.03
C LEU A 57 -11.28 2.85 11.15
N VAL A 58 -11.34 4.18 11.18
CA VAL A 58 -10.67 5.03 12.18
C VAL A 58 -11.29 4.85 13.56
N GLU A 59 -12.62 4.79 13.65
CA GLU A 59 -13.33 4.54 14.91
C GLU A 59 -12.93 3.20 15.56
N LYS A 60 -12.59 2.19 14.74
CA LYS A 60 -12.22 0.84 15.19
C LYS A 60 -10.74 0.66 15.48
N LEU A 61 -9.93 1.69 15.26
CA LEU A 61 -8.47 1.61 15.34
C LEU A 61 -7.94 1.55 16.78
N GLY A 62 -8.66 2.15 17.74
CA GLY A 62 -8.17 2.30 19.12
C GLY A 62 -6.84 3.08 19.19
N GLN A 63 -5.89 2.57 19.97
CA GLN A 63 -4.52 3.13 20.04
C GLN A 63 -3.63 2.69 18.85
N GLY A 64 -4.08 1.72 18.08
CA GLY A 64 -3.36 1.08 17.00
C GLY A 64 -3.82 -0.36 16.83
N HIS A 65 -3.82 -0.84 15.59
CA HIS A 65 -4.35 -2.15 15.25
C HIS A 65 -3.47 -2.84 14.19
N ARG A 66 -3.37 -4.18 14.28
CA ARG A 66 -2.81 -4.98 13.19
C ARG A 66 -3.63 -4.77 11.93
N ALA A 67 -2.96 -4.49 10.83
CA ALA A 67 -3.58 -4.20 9.55
C ALA A 67 -2.92 -4.98 8.42
N ILE A 68 -3.72 -5.29 7.41
CA ILE A 68 -3.31 -5.83 6.12
C ILE A 68 -3.65 -4.79 5.07
N ALA A 69 -2.70 -4.49 4.19
CA ALA A 69 -2.93 -3.63 3.04
C ALA A 69 -2.56 -4.40 1.77
N THR A 70 -3.44 -4.45 0.78
CA THR A 70 -3.13 -5.06 -0.52
C THR A 70 -3.02 -4.00 -1.60
N PHE A 71 -2.01 -4.15 -2.45
CA PHE A 71 -1.72 -3.30 -3.59
C PHE A 71 -1.89 -4.05 -4.90
N THR A 72 -2.33 -3.35 -5.93
CA THR A 72 -2.32 -3.82 -7.31
C THR A 72 -1.94 -2.64 -8.18
N ALA A 73 -0.85 -2.76 -8.94
CA ALA A 73 -0.48 -1.77 -9.94
C ALA A 73 -1.58 -1.66 -11.01
N LYS A 74 -1.79 -0.48 -11.57
CA LYS A 74 -2.91 -0.23 -12.51
C LYS A 74 -2.85 -1.06 -13.79
N ASP A 75 -1.66 -1.46 -14.22
CA ASP A 75 -1.44 -2.34 -15.36
C ASP A 75 -1.48 -3.83 -14.99
N HIS A 76 -1.71 -4.14 -13.71
CA HIS A 76 -1.79 -5.49 -13.15
C HIS A 76 -0.50 -6.30 -13.36
N ASP A 77 0.65 -5.62 -13.42
CA ASP A 77 1.96 -6.25 -13.53
C ASP A 77 2.62 -6.55 -12.17
N LEU A 78 2.14 -5.92 -11.10
CA LEU A 78 2.67 -6.05 -9.75
C LEU A 78 1.54 -6.06 -8.72
N PHE A 79 1.61 -7.03 -7.81
CA PHE A 79 0.70 -7.16 -6.67
C PHE A 79 1.53 -7.18 -5.39
N ALA A 80 1.00 -6.62 -4.31
CA ALA A 80 1.66 -6.71 -3.02
C ALA A 80 0.68 -6.86 -1.86
N SER A 81 1.13 -7.52 -0.79
CA SER A 81 0.41 -7.65 0.46
C SER A 81 1.33 -7.23 1.59
N LEU A 82 0.98 -6.12 2.25
CA LEU A 82 1.69 -5.56 3.38
C LEU A 82 1.04 -5.99 4.68
N ARG A 83 1.86 -6.18 5.72
CA ARG A 83 1.41 -6.36 7.10
C ARG A 83 2.12 -5.38 8.00
N GLY A 84 1.38 -4.78 8.92
CA GLY A 84 1.95 -3.82 9.85
C GLY A 84 1.00 -3.39 10.94
N ASN A 85 1.36 -2.32 11.63
CA ASN A 85 0.52 -1.68 12.63
C ASN A 85 0.00 -0.35 12.09
N LEU A 86 -1.32 -0.20 12.05
CA LEU A 86 -2.00 1.04 11.67
C LEU A 86 -2.41 1.80 12.92
N ARG A 87 -2.08 3.08 13.01
CA ARG A 87 -2.55 3.98 14.08
C ARG A 87 -2.92 5.35 13.53
N MET A 88 -3.67 6.10 14.31
CA MET A 88 -3.85 7.53 14.05
C MET A 88 -2.62 8.27 14.57
N ASP A 89 -2.06 9.13 13.73
CA ASP A 89 -0.85 9.90 13.99
C ASP A 89 -1.01 11.27 13.32
N ASN A 90 -1.68 12.19 14.01
CA ASN A 90 -1.95 13.55 13.54
C ASN A 90 -0.73 14.48 13.75
N ASP A 91 0.47 14.00 13.43
CA ASP A 91 1.68 14.84 13.45
C ASP A 91 1.52 16.00 12.46
N ARG A 92 1.51 17.22 12.99
CA ARG A 92 1.31 18.44 12.20
C ARG A 92 2.40 18.63 11.16
N ALA A 93 3.65 18.28 11.48
CA ALA A 93 4.75 18.41 10.54
C ALA A 93 4.59 17.44 9.35
N VAL A 94 4.06 16.23 9.58
CA VAL A 94 3.75 15.28 8.50
C VAL A 94 2.59 15.80 7.65
N ILE A 95 1.50 16.24 8.28
CA ILE A 95 0.36 16.85 7.58
C ILE A 95 0.85 17.98 6.68
N ASP A 96 1.71 18.86 7.19
CA ASP A 96 2.24 19.98 6.44
C ASP A 96 3.04 19.57 5.20
N ARG A 97 3.87 18.52 5.30
CA ARG A 97 4.69 18.01 4.18
C ARG A 97 3.87 17.26 3.14
N LEU A 98 2.85 16.53 3.58
CA LEU A 98 1.98 15.71 2.72
C LEU A 98 0.81 16.49 2.10
N TRP A 99 0.53 17.69 2.62
CA TRP A 99 -0.58 18.50 2.15
C TRP A 99 -0.42 18.95 0.71
N ASN A 100 -1.48 18.80 -0.08
CA ASN A 100 -1.55 19.28 -1.45
C ASN A 100 -3.01 19.60 -1.83
N SER A 101 -3.23 20.16 -3.02
CA SER A 101 -4.57 20.58 -3.48
C SER A 101 -5.59 19.44 -3.53
N HIS A 102 -5.18 18.22 -3.86
CA HIS A 102 -6.08 17.07 -3.90
C HIS A 102 -6.54 16.66 -2.50
N VAL A 103 -5.64 16.73 -1.50
CA VAL A 103 -5.99 16.50 -0.09
C VAL A 103 -6.89 17.61 0.42
N ALA A 104 -6.52 18.87 0.15
CA ALA A 104 -7.24 20.05 0.65
C ALA A 104 -8.71 20.07 0.22
N ALA A 105 -9.03 19.52 -0.96
CA ALA A 105 -10.39 19.44 -1.48
C ALA A 105 -11.37 18.65 -0.57
N TRP A 106 -10.85 17.81 0.33
CA TRP A 106 -11.66 17.00 1.25
C TRP A 106 -11.90 17.65 2.62
N TYR A 107 -11.27 18.78 2.92
CA TYR A 107 -11.32 19.41 4.25
C TYR A 107 -11.72 20.87 4.15
N GLU A 108 -12.95 21.21 4.55
CA GLU A 108 -13.50 22.57 4.46
C GLU A 108 -12.68 23.59 5.24
N LYS A 109 -12.14 23.18 6.39
CA LYS A 109 -11.29 24.02 7.25
C LYS A 109 -9.79 23.77 7.03
N GLY A 110 -9.45 23.09 5.92
CA GLY A 110 -8.09 22.76 5.56
C GLY A 110 -7.38 21.91 6.62
N LYS A 111 -6.13 22.24 6.93
CA LYS A 111 -5.30 21.48 7.87
C LYS A 111 -5.81 21.50 9.31
N ASP A 112 -6.63 22.49 9.66
CA ASP A 112 -7.20 22.68 11.00
C ASP A 112 -8.61 22.09 11.12
N ASP A 113 -9.03 21.30 10.13
CA ASP A 113 -10.32 20.63 10.18
C ASP A 113 -10.40 19.67 11.38
N PRO A 114 -11.37 19.84 12.29
CA PRO A 114 -11.50 18.99 13.46
C PRO A 114 -11.80 17.53 13.10
N ASN A 115 -12.31 17.25 11.89
CA ASN A 115 -12.57 15.91 11.41
C ASN A 115 -11.35 15.28 10.71
N LEU A 116 -10.25 16.02 10.49
CA LEU A 116 -9.04 15.47 9.87
C LEU A 116 -8.42 14.38 10.74
N ALA A 117 -8.22 13.22 10.12
CA ALA A 117 -7.41 12.13 10.65
C ALA A 117 -6.28 11.81 9.67
N LEU A 118 -5.07 11.68 10.20
CA LEU A 118 -3.92 11.16 9.48
C LEU A 118 -3.60 9.78 10.08
N LEU A 119 -3.66 8.76 9.24
CA LEU A 119 -3.33 7.39 9.62
C LEU A 119 -1.91 7.07 9.17
N ARG A 120 -1.22 6.30 10.00
CA ARG A 120 0.13 5.82 9.78
C ARG A 120 0.16 4.31 9.84
N LEU A 121 0.54 3.69 8.72
CA LEU A 121 0.87 2.28 8.66
C LEU A 121 2.38 2.13 8.77
N ASP A 122 2.85 1.65 9.92
CA ASP A 122 4.21 1.13 10.04
C ASP A 122 4.23 -0.28 9.45
N ALA A 123 4.45 -0.35 8.14
CA ALA A 123 4.55 -1.61 7.42
C ALA A 123 5.84 -2.34 7.82
N GLU A 124 5.72 -3.60 8.23
CA GLU A 124 6.84 -4.40 8.74
C GLU A 124 7.38 -5.36 7.69
N SER A 125 6.49 -5.81 6.80
CA SER A 125 6.81 -6.73 5.73
C SER A 125 5.89 -6.52 4.55
N VAL A 126 6.39 -6.86 3.37
CA VAL A 126 5.62 -6.92 2.13
C VAL A 126 5.95 -8.22 1.40
N GLU A 127 4.90 -8.89 0.94
CA GLU A 127 5.01 -9.95 -0.05
C GLU A 127 4.64 -9.35 -1.41
N ILE A 128 5.49 -9.53 -2.40
CA ILE A 128 5.39 -8.92 -3.74
C ILE A 128 5.33 -10.04 -4.77
N TRP A 129 4.37 -9.94 -5.69
CA TRP A 129 4.24 -10.82 -6.84
C TRP A 129 4.34 -9.99 -8.12
N GLU A 130 5.34 -10.27 -8.95
CA GLU A 130 5.41 -9.71 -10.30
C GLU A 130 4.73 -10.66 -11.29
N ASN A 131 3.77 -10.15 -12.06
CA ASN A 131 3.15 -10.93 -13.12
C ASN A 131 4.10 -11.07 -14.32
N ALA A 132 4.09 -12.22 -14.98
CA ALA A 132 4.64 -12.27 -16.33
C ALA A 132 3.63 -11.64 -17.27
N SER A 133 4.03 -10.60 -18.01
CA SER A 133 3.17 -10.10 -19.09
C SER A 133 2.77 -11.29 -19.98
N SER A 134 1.48 -11.40 -20.27
CA SER A 134 0.89 -12.54 -21.01
C SER A 134 1.55 -12.74 -22.38
N LEU A 135 2.04 -11.65 -22.99
CA LEU A 135 2.83 -11.65 -24.22
C LEU A 135 4.19 -12.34 -24.06
N ILE A 136 4.95 -12.02 -23.01
CA ILE A 136 6.25 -12.65 -22.76
C ILE A 136 6.05 -14.13 -22.38
N ALA A 137 5.02 -14.43 -21.58
CA ALA A 137 4.65 -15.80 -21.24
C ALA A 137 4.27 -16.62 -22.49
N GLY A 138 3.49 -16.02 -23.42
CA GLY A 138 3.11 -16.64 -24.68
C GLY A 138 4.31 -16.93 -25.58
N ILE A 139 5.23 -15.96 -25.76
CA ILE A 139 6.47 -16.17 -26.53
C ILE A 139 7.33 -17.26 -25.89
N LYS A 140 7.52 -17.23 -24.56
CA LYS A 140 8.30 -18.25 -23.85
C LYS A 140 7.71 -19.65 -23.95
N SER A 141 6.38 -19.76 -23.93
CA SER A 141 5.67 -21.03 -24.11
C SER A 141 5.85 -21.58 -25.53
N LEU A 142 5.79 -20.71 -26.56
CA LEU A 142 6.10 -21.09 -27.94
C LEU A 142 7.55 -21.58 -28.11
N LEU A 143 8.48 -21.06 -27.30
CA LEU A 143 9.88 -21.47 -27.26
C LEU A 143 10.14 -22.70 -26.36
N GLY A 144 9.09 -23.35 -25.83
CA GLY A 144 9.19 -24.60 -25.06
C GLY A 144 9.57 -24.43 -23.58
N SER A 145 9.52 -23.20 -23.04
CA SER A 145 9.76 -22.96 -21.61
C SER A 145 8.55 -23.37 -20.77
N ASP A 146 8.77 -24.03 -19.62
CA ASP A 146 7.71 -24.40 -18.67
C ASP A 146 7.26 -23.16 -17.85
N PRO A 147 6.01 -22.68 -18.01
CA PRO A 147 5.50 -21.50 -17.31
C PRO A 147 5.50 -21.64 -15.78
N LYS A 148 5.45 -22.88 -15.26
CA LYS A 148 5.38 -23.13 -13.81
C LYS A 148 6.71 -22.84 -13.09
N LYS A 149 7.85 -23.03 -13.77
CA LYS A 149 9.16 -22.67 -13.22
C LYS A 149 9.35 -21.15 -13.17
N ASP A 150 8.87 -20.44 -14.18
CA ASP A 150 8.95 -18.97 -14.27
C ASP A 150 8.08 -18.22 -13.23
N ALA A 151 7.07 -18.88 -12.63
CA ALA A 151 6.16 -18.27 -11.66
C ALA A 151 6.70 -18.28 -10.21
N ALA A 152 7.46 -19.32 -9.83
CA ALA A 152 8.07 -19.42 -8.50
C ALA A 152 9.14 -18.33 -8.27
N ASP A 153 9.77 -17.86 -9.35
CA ASP A 153 10.89 -16.92 -9.34
C ASP A 153 10.46 -15.43 -9.29
N LYS A 154 9.17 -15.15 -9.09
CA LYS A 154 8.59 -13.79 -9.13
C LYS A 154 7.91 -13.36 -7.84
N VAL A 155 8.12 -14.12 -6.78
CA VAL A 155 7.61 -13.81 -5.45
C VAL A 155 8.77 -13.41 -4.55
N ALA A 156 8.66 -12.30 -3.84
CA ALA A 156 9.59 -11.92 -2.80
C ALA A 156 8.85 -11.57 -1.51
N GLN A 157 9.34 -12.08 -0.39
CA GLN A 157 9.01 -11.57 0.94
C GLN A 157 10.14 -10.65 1.39
N VAL A 158 9.80 -9.41 1.71
CA VAL A 158 10.74 -8.36 2.06
C VAL A 158 10.40 -7.83 3.44
N SER A 159 11.41 -7.73 4.31
CA SER A 159 11.32 -7.02 5.59
C SER A 159 11.47 -5.52 5.32
N LEU A 160 10.54 -4.71 5.83
CA LEU A 160 10.54 -3.25 5.67
C LEU A 160 11.07 -2.51 6.91
N ARG A 161 11.59 -3.26 7.89
CA ARG A 161 12.25 -2.73 9.10
C ARG A 161 13.72 -2.41 8.87
#